data_AF-A0A954IL11-F1
#
_entry.id   AF-A0A954IL11-F1
#
_cell.length_a   1.000
_cell.length_b   1.000
_cell.length_c   1.000
_cell.angle_alpha   90.00
_cell.angle_beta   90.00
_cell.angle_gamma   90.00
#
_symmetry.space_group_name_H-M   'P 1'
#
loop_
_entity.id
_entity.type
_entity.pdbx_description
1 polymer ?
#
loop_
_entity_poly.entity_id
_entity_poly.type
_entity_poly.pdbx_seq_one_letter_code
_entity_poly.pdbx_strand_id
1 'polypeptide(L)'
;MNPDRRAFLKRSVLAAGLFGLSSSSRTALRAAGFLNSEKHFEVTDVQRTTVKLEFRPVPRRNMDRELPHWRFAEICDVSLKCGKTGTGETLLYYTWGVPSDESVSRVIGRSAIEMMWDDSLGAGLQMALFDAVGRAAEVPVHALLGKKQNDTTPLSWWNIDTSAQDMAAECKEAMRLGYRSYKTKGRPWFDIHRQLELATKEVPEDFRIDMDFNDTLRTADQGLPVLKAMEKYPQVDIFESPIPQGDVEGNRRIADATHVNLAMHYGNPSPATVVQSGCCDGFVVGGGASSVMAAGRFCEQTDMPFWLQLVGAGLTATHSLHF
;
A
#
# COMPACT_ATOMS: atom_id res chain seq x y z
N MET A 1 45.19 40.43 29.94
CA MET A 1 43.90 40.97 29.47
C MET A 1 42.93 39.81 29.28
N ASN A 2 42.00 39.69 30.22
CA ASN A 2 40.72 38.99 30.10
C ASN A 2 39.69 40.03 29.58
N PRO A 3 38.48 39.72 29.09
CA PRO A 3 37.88 38.44 28.68
C PRO A 3 37.31 38.55 27.24
N ASP A 4 36.81 37.48 26.60
CA ASP A 4 35.35 37.32 26.58
C ASP A 4 34.94 35.83 26.50
N ARG A 5 34.88 35.21 27.67
CA ARG A 5 34.18 33.94 27.94
C ARG A 5 32.66 34.14 28.14
N ARG A 6 32.04 35.10 27.44
CA ARG A 6 30.58 35.36 27.50
C ARG A 6 29.87 35.16 26.17
N ALA A 7 29.91 33.94 25.64
CA ALA A 7 28.95 33.53 24.61
C ALA A 7 28.34 32.14 24.85
N PHE A 8 28.63 31.51 26.00
CA PHE A 8 28.08 30.19 26.38
C PHE A 8 26.86 30.27 27.33
N LEU A 9 26.25 31.45 27.49
CA LEU A 9 25.19 31.70 28.49
C LEU A 9 23.98 32.47 27.95
N LYS A 10 23.71 32.39 26.65
CA LYS A 10 22.49 32.96 26.05
C LYS A 10 21.72 31.93 25.20
N ARG A 11 21.25 30.87 25.88
CA ARG A 11 19.97 30.18 25.57
C ARG A 11 19.51 29.29 26.74
N SER A 12 19.78 29.74 27.97
CA SER A 12 19.28 29.13 29.21
C SER A 12 18.05 29.86 29.77
N VAL A 13 17.32 30.62 28.95
CA VAL A 13 16.21 31.49 29.43
C VAL A 13 14.85 30.77 29.47
N LEU A 14 14.71 29.55 28.93
CA LEU A 14 13.47 28.77 29.12
C LEU A 14 13.44 27.96 30.42
N ALA A 15 14.50 27.96 31.23
CA ALA A 15 14.51 27.32 32.55
C ALA A 15 14.19 28.29 33.70
N ALA A 16 14.18 29.60 33.46
CA ALA A 16 13.96 30.62 34.50
C ALA A 16 12.47 30.93 34.76
N GLY A 17 11.56 30.51 33.88
CA GLY A 17 10.11 30.76 34.05
C GLY A 17 9.43 29.88 35.11
N LEU A 18 10.05 28.75 35.50
CA LEU A 18 9.47 27.80 36.45
C LEU A 18 9.80 28.11 37.92
N PHE A 19 10.81 28.95 38.19
CA PHE A 19 11.20 29.30 39.57
C PHE A 19 10.38 30.44 40.16
N GLY A 20 9.67 31.23 39.34
CA GLY A 20 8.78 32.32 39.78
C GLY A 20 7.32 31.93 39.97
N LEU A 21 6.94 30.70 39.61
CA LEU A 21 5.58 30.19 39.79
C LEU A 21 5.39 29.73 41.25
N SER A 22 4.29 30.14 41.87
CA SER A 22 3.88 29.66 43.20
C SER A 22 3.80 28.13 43.20
N SER A 23 3.92 27.51 44.37
CA SER A 23 3.74 26.05 44.50
C SER A 23 2.41 25.60 43.87
N SER A 24 1.35 26.38 44.04
CA SER A 24 0.03 26.18 43.42
C SER A 24 0.07 26.20 41.89
N SER A 25 0.83 27.09 41.25
CA SER A 25 0.96 27.13 39.79
C SER A 25 1.83 26.01 39.22
N ARG A 26 2.85 25.56 39.96
CA ARG A 26 3.64 24.37 39.56
C ARG A 26 2.85 23.09 39.75
N THR A 27 2.04 22.99 40.79
CA THR A 27 1.10 21.88 41.00
C THR A 27 -0.01 21.92 39.96
N ALA A 28 -0.47 23.09 39.52
CA ALA A 28 -1.45 23.23 38.44
C ALA A 28 -0.87 22.88 37.06
N LEU A 29 0.38 23.25 36.76
CA LEU A 29 1.07 22.85 35.52
C LEU A 29 1.47 21.36 35.54
N ARG A 30 1.93 20.84 36.68
CA ARG A 30 2.13 19.41 36.85
C ARG A 30 0.80 18.67 36.78
N ALA A 31 -0.28 19.16 37.39
CA ALA A 31 -1.61 18.56 37.28
C ALA A 31 -2.16 18.65 35.85
N ALA A 32 -1.97 19.76 35.14
CA ALA A 32 -2.34 19.87 33.72
C ALA A 32 -1.51 18.93 32.83
N GLY A 33 -0.23 18.70 33.17
CA GLY A 33 0.63 17.71 32.51
C GLY A 33 0.41 16.25 32.96
N PHE A 34 -0.08 16.01 34.18
CA PHE A 34 -0.40 14.69 34.74
C PHE A 34 -1.84 14.25 34.44
N LEU A 35 -2.73 15.19 34.10
CA LEU A 35 -4.13 14.90 33.76
C LEU A 35 -4.32 14.46 32.29
N ASN A 36 -3.28 14.55 31.46
CA ASN A 36 -3.20 13.70 30.27
C ASN A 36 -2.87 12.28 30.73
N SER A 37 -3.94 11.60 31.18
CA SER A 37 -3.93 10.20 31.61
C SER A 37 -3.12 9.32 30.66
N GLU A 38 -2.42 8.32 31.20
CA GLU A 38 -1.81 7.19 30.47
C GLU A 38 -2.75 6.54 29.44
N LYS A 39 -4.05 6.85 29.52
CA LYS A 39 -5.11 6.38 28.66
C LYS A 39 -5.42 7.33 27.49
N HIS A 40 -4.59 8.33 27.17
CA HIS A 40 -4.84 9.27 26.06
C HIS A 40 -5.09 8.55 24.71
N PHE A 41 -4.33 7.49 24.46
CA PHE A 41 -4.45 6.61 23.28
C PHE A 41 -5.26 5.34 23.55
N GLU A 42 -5.95 5.23 24.69
CA GLU A 42 -6.83 4.09 24.99
C GLU A 42 -7.97 4.08 23.96
N VAL A 43 -8.15 2.94 23.29
CA VAL A 43 -9.29 2.72 22.39
C VAL A 43 -10.55 2.54 23.22
N THR A 44 -11.55 3.38 22.99
CA THR A 44 -12.81 3.37 23.74
C THR A 44 -13.97 2.78 22.96
N ASP A 45 -13.93 2.86 21.63
CA ASP A 45 -15.00 2.36 20.76
C ASP A 45 -14.45 2.00 19.38
N VAL A 46 -15.07 1.02 18.74
CA VAL A 46 -14.80 0.63 17.35
C VAL A 46 -16.12 0.42 16.64
N GLN A 47 -16.40 1.24 15.63
CA GLN A 47 -17.59 1.13 14.81
C GLN A 47 -17.22 0.61 13.43
N ARG A 48 -18.06 -0.28 12.89
CA ARG A 48 -17.88 -0.86 11.56
C ARG A 48 -19.13 -0.65 10.74
N THR A 49 -18.97 -0.01 9.58
CA THR A 49 -20.06 0.33 8.67
C THR A 49 -19.80 -0.27 7.30
N THR A 50 -20.62 -1.23 6.89
CA THR A 50 -20.55 -1.78 5.54
C THR A 50 -21.11 -0.80 4.52
N VAL A 51 -20.34 -0.53 3.48
CA VAL A 51 -20.71 0.32 2.36
C VAL A 51 -20.61 -0.46 1.05
N LYS A 52 -21.49 -0.12 0.12
CA LYS A 52 -21.44 -0.63 -1.26
C LYS A 52 -20.94 0.46 -2.18
N LEU A 53 -19.79 0.25 -2.80
CA LEU A 53 -19.18 1.14 -3.76
C LEU A 53 -19.51 0.69 -5.19
N GLU A 54 -19.93 1.63 -6.01
CA GLU A 54 -20.29 1.37 -7.40
C GLU A 54 -19.13 1.73 -8.33
N PHE A 55 -18.91 0.90 -9.35
CA PHE A 55 -17.89 1.12 -10.37
C PHE A 55 -18.46 1.90 -11.56
N ARG A 56 -17.58 2.58 -12.30
CA ARG A 56 -17.89 3.11 -13.64
C ARG A 56 -18.34 1.96 -14.56
N PRO A 57 -19.11 2.23 -15.64
CA PRO A 57 -19.72 1.18 -16.46
C PRO A 57 -18.75 0.14 -17.04
N VAL A 58 -17.52 0.54 -17.42
CA VAL A 58 -16.51 -0.36 -18.01
C VAL A 58 -15.88 -1.28 -16.97
N PRO A 59 -15.28 -0.79 -15.87
CA PRO A 59 -14.86 -1.67 -14.79
C PRO A 59 -16.03 -2.51 -14.25
N ARG A 60 -17.22 -1.94 -14.10
CA ARG A 60 -18.38 -2.63 -13.51
C ARG A 60 -18.70 -3.95 -14.20
N ARG A 61 -18.90 -3.96 -15.52
CA ARG A 61 -19.28 -5.19 -16.23
C ARG A 61 -18.21 -6.29 -16.15
N ASN A 62 -16.93 -5.90 -16.11
CA ASN A 62 -15.82 -6.85 -16.03
C ASN A 62 -15.62 -7.35 -14.59
N MET A 63 -15.74 -6.48 -13.60
CA MET A 63 -15.74 -6.87 -12.19
C MET A 63 -16.94 -7.76 -11.86
N ASP A 64 -18.11 -7.51 -12.44
CA ASP A 64 -19.30 -8.35 -12.20
C ASP A 64 -19.14 -9.77 -12.76
N ARG A 65 -18.38 -9.90 -13.84
CA ARG A 65 -18.03 -11.20 -14.44
C ARG A 65 -17.04 -11.98 -13.56
N GLU A 66 -16.01 -11.31 -13.04
CA GLU A 66 -14.88 -11.98 -12.37
C GLU A 66 -14.98 -11.93 -10.83
N LEU A 67 -15.21 -10.75 -10.26
CA LEU A 67 -15.13 -10.44 -8.82
C LEU A 67 -16.28 -9.53 -8.36
N PRO A 68 -17.55 -9.98 -8.45
CA PRO A 68 -18.72 -9.13 -8.19
C PRO A 68 -18.78 -8.60 -6.75
N HIS A 69 -18.09 -9.25 -5.81
CA HIS A 69 -18.05 -8.93 -4.40
C HIS A 69 -17.05 -7.81 -4.03
N TRP A 70 -16.19 -7.36 -4.94
CA TRP A 70 -15.26 -6.21 -4.72
C TRP A 70 -15.97 -4.86 -4.58
N ARG A 71 -17.29 -4.85 -4.48
CA ARG A 71 -18.12 -3.67 -4.25
C ARG A 71 -18.43 -3.44 -2.79
N PHE A 72 -18.10 -4.37 -1.91
CA PHE A 72 -18.43 -4.29 -0.50
C PHE A 72 -17.19 -3.99 0.32
N ALA A 73 -17.13 -2.78 0.86
CA ALA A 73 -16.11 -2.35 1.80
C ALA A 73 -16.74 -2.17 3.19
N GLU A 74 -15.93 -2.26 4.22
CA GLU A 74 -16.28 -1.93 5.59
C GLU A 74 -15.40 -0.76 6.05
N ILE A 75 -16.05 0.31 6.49
CA ILE A 75 -15.39 1.45 7.11
C ILE A 75 -15.28 1.16 8.60
N CYS A 76 -14.07 1.25 9.13
CA CYS A 76 -13.79 1.02 10.55
C CYS A 76 -13.38 2.33 11.21
N ASP A 77 -14.16 2.80 12.19
CA ASP A 77 -13.86 4.00 12.96
C ASP A 77 -13.43 3.62 14.37
N VAL A 78 -12.22 4.03 14.77
CA VAL A 78 -11.63 3.78 16.08
C VAL A 78 -11.60 5.07 16.88
N SER A 79 -12.35 5.12 17.97
CA SER A 79 -12.36 6.28 18.87
C SER A 79 -11.39 6.08 20.02
N LEU A 80 -10.60 7.12 20.30
CA LEU A 80 -9.66 7.18 21.41
C LEU A 80 -10.24 8.01 22.54
N LYS A 81 -9.77 7.74 23.76
CA LYS A 81 -10.19 8.47 24.97
C LYS A 81 -9.90 9.97 24.92
N CYS A 82 -8.88 10.40 24.19
CA CYS A 82 -8.60 11.81 23.95
C CYS A 82 -9.63 12.53 23.08
N GLY A 83 -10.67 11.82 22.60
CA GLY A 83 -11.74 12.34 21.76
C GLY A 83 -11.40 12.41 20.27
N LYS A 84 -10.26 11.84 19.85
CA LYS A 84 -9.90 11.70 18.44
C LYS A 84 -10.40 10.37 17.91
N THR A 85 -10.82 10.36 16.64
CA THR A 85 -11.26 9.15 15.94
C THR A 85 -10.43 9.01 14.67
N GLY A 86 -9.95 7.80 14.40
CA GLY A 86 -9.31 7.44 13.14
C GLY A 86 -10.21 6.53 12.31
N THR A 87 -10.06 6.59 10.99
CA THR A 87 -10.88 5.85 10.05
C THR A 87 -10.00 4.96 9.18
N GLY A 88 -10.45 3.73 8.95
CA GLY A 88 -9.82 2.77 8.07
C GLY A 88 -10.82 2.02 7.20
N GLU A 89 -10.30 1.23 6.28
CA GLU A 89 -11.08 0.53 5.27
C GLU A 89 -10.65 -0.93 5.10
N THR A 90 -11.64 -1.81 4.98
CA THR A 90 -11.46 -3.22 4.64
C THR A 90 -12.30 -3.55 3.42
N LEU A 91 -11.71 -4.10 2.35
CA LEU A 91 -12.50 -4.73 1.29
C LEU A 91 -12.90 -6.15 1.74
N LEU A 92 -14.18 -6.35 2.06
CA LEU A 92 -14.67 -7.47 2.88
C LEU A 92 -14.38 -8.87 2.33
N TYR A 93 -14.28 -8.97 1.01
CA TYR A 93 -14.13 -10.25 0.32
C TYR A 93 -12.79 -10.37 -0.42
N TYR A 94 -11.93 -9.36 -0.29
CA TYR A 94 -10.61 -9.37 -0.91
C TYR A 94 -9.69 -8.38 -0.21
N THR A 95 -8.87 -8.86 0.70
CA THR A 95 -7.77 -8.11 1.30
C THR A 95 -6.85 -9.11 1.99
N TRP A 96 -5.69 -8.64 2.45
CA TRP A 96 -4.74 -9.46 3.18
C TRP A 96 -5.25 -9.89 4.57
N GLY A 97 -6.22 -9.16 5.15
CA GLY A 97 -6.85 -9.51 6.43
C GLY A 97 -8.13 -8.73 6.69
N VAL A 98 -9.19 -9.42 7.13
CA VAL A 98 -10.49 -8.82 7.47
C VAL A 98 -10.62 -8.78 8.99
N PRO A 99 -10.91 -7.62 9.62
CA PRO A 99 -11.08 -7.54 11.06
C PRO A 99 -12.23 -8.43 11.58
N SER A 100 -11.92 -9.29 12.53
CA SER A 100 -12.91 -10.12 13.23
C SER A 100 -13.45 -9.44 14.49
N ASP A 101 -14.58 -9.92 15.02
CA ASP A 101 -15.12 -9.46 16.32
C ASP A 101 -14.12 -9.68 17.46
N GLU A 102 -13.31 -10.73 17.37
CA GLU A 102 -12.20 -10.98 18.29
C GLU A 102 -11.11 -9.91 18.16
N SER A 103 -10.74 -9.53 16.93
CA SER A 103 -9.76 -8.46 16.68
C SER A 103 -10.23 -7.13 17.27
N VAL A 104 -11.52 -6.81 17.11
CA VAL A 104 -12.14 -5.63 17.72
C VAL A 104 -12.10 -5.71 19.25
N SER A 105 -12.53 -6.84 19.83
CA SER A 105 -12.55 -7.04 21.28
C SER A 105 -11.16 -6.92 21.90
N ARG A 106 -10.11 -7.35 21.18
CA ARG A 106 -8.71 -7.28 21.61
C ARG A 106 -8.19 -5.85 21.74
N VAL A 107 -8.71 -4.88 20.97
CA VAL A 107 -8.21 -3.50 21.00
C VAL A 107 -8.93 -2.62 22.01
N ILE A 108 -10.19 -2.92 22.37
CA ILE A 108 -10.96 -2.13 23.35
C ILE A 108 -10.24 -2.08 24.70
N GLY A 109 -10.06 -0.87 25.24
CA GLY A 109 -9.38 -0.63 26.51
C GLY A 109 -7.85 -0.75 26.44
N ARG A 110 -7.27 -1.01 25.25
CA ARG A 110 -5.82 -1.04 25.02
C ARG A 110 -5.33 0.25 24.38
N SER A 111 -4.03 0.50 24.49
CA SER A 111 -3.39 1.63 23.82
C SER A 111 -3.31 1.39 22.32
N ALA A 112 -3.84 2.33 21.51
CA ALA A 112 -3.75 2.26 20.06
C ALA A 112 -2.29 2.24 19.55
N ILE A 113 -1.37 2.87 20.27
CA ILE A 113 0.07 2.85 19.94
C ILE A 113 0.65 1.43 20.04
N GLU A 114 0.24 0.65 21.05
CA GLU A 114 0.69 -0.74 21.20
C GLU A 114 0.11 -1.65 20.11
N MET A 115 -1.09 -1.34 19.63
CA MET A 115 -1.86 -2.21 18.74
C MET A 115 -1.67 -1.90 17.25
N MET A 116 -1.34 -0.66 16.87
CA MET A 116 -1.37 -0.23 15.45
C MET A 116 -0.43 -1.03 14.54
N TRP A 117 0.64 -1.64 15.07
CA TRP A 117 1.57 -2.46 14.30
C TRP A 117 1.22 -3.95 14.24
N ASP A 118 0.12 -4.37 14.87
CA ASP A 118 -0.32 -5.76 14.83
C ASP A 118 -1.10 -6.06 13.54
N ASP A 119 -0.42 -6.68 12.59
CA ASP A 119 -1.02 -7.08 11.31
C ASP A 119 -2.20 -8.05 11.53
N SER A 120 -2.24 -8.86 12.60
CA SER A 120 -3.33 -9.83 12.80
C SER A 120 -4.72 -9.21 12.99
N LEU A 121 -4.80 -7.89 13.21
CA LEU A 121 -6.04 -7.14 13.37
C LEU A 121 -6.84 -6.96 12.06
N GLY A 122 -6.18 -7.14 10.92
CA GLY A 122 -6.78 -6.91 9.60
C GLY A 122 -6.74 -5.45 9.13
N ALA A 123 -7.04 -5.26 7.85
CA ALA A 123 -6.74 -4.04 7.10
C ALA A 123 -7.39 -2.78 7.67
N GLY A 124 -8.71 -2.75 7.78
CA GLY A 124 -9.41 -1.54 8.19
C GLY A 124 -9.17 -1.17 9.64
N LEU A 125 -9.08 -2.15 10.53
CA LEU A 125 -8.81 -1.89 11.95
C LEU A 125 -7.39 -1.38 12.17
N GLN A 126 -6.39 -1.99 11.53
CA GLN A 126 -5.02 -1.52 11.60
C GLN A 126 -4.87 -0.10 11.04
N MET A 127 -5.47 0.16 9.88
CA MET A 127 -5.48 1.47 9.24
C MET A 127 -6.11 2.55 10.14
N ALA A 128 -7.27 2.24 10.75
CA ALA A 128 -7.96 3.15 11.64
C ALA A 128 -7.15 3.48 12.90
N LEU A 129 -6.40 2.51 13.44
CA LEU A 129 -5.49 2.74 14.57
C LEU A 129 -4.36 3.70 14.21
N PHE A 130 -3.73 3.53 13.04
CA PHE A 130 -2.70 4.47 12.56
C PHE A 130 -3.27 5.89 12.37
N ASP A 131 -4.44 6.02 11.74
CA ASP A 131 -5.09 7.32 11.54
C ASP A 131 -5.44 7.97 12.89
N ALA A 132 -5.97 7.20 13.85
CA ALA A 132 -6.34 7.69 15.17
C ALA A 132 -5.12 8.20 15.95
N VAL A 133 -4.03 7.45 15.93
CA VAL A 133 -2.76 7.82 16.58
C VAL A 133 -2.17 9.07 15.90
N GLY A 134 -2.14 9.13 14.57
CA GLY A 134 -1.64 10.31 13.84
C GLY A 134 -2.42 11.57 14.18
N ARG A 135 -3.76 11.49 14.21
CA ARG A 135 -4.64 12.60 14.59
C ARG A 135 -4.46 13.06 16.04
N ALA A 136 -4.26 12.12 16.97
CA ALA A 136 -4.02 12.44 18.38
C ALA A 136 -2.62 13.04 18.61
N ALA A 137 -1.63 12.59 17.84
CA ALA A 137 -0.27 13.15 17.86
C ALA A 137 -0.09 14.40 16.99
N GLU A 138 -1.13 14.80 16.24
CA GLU A 138 -1.12 15.94 15.30
C GLU A 138 -0.02 15.84 14.22
N VAL A 139 0.22 14.62 13.73
CA VAL A 139 1.20 14.32 12.69
C VAL A 139 0.58 13.44 11.59
N PRO A 140 1.07 13.54 10.33
CA PRO A 140 0.67 12.58 9.29
C PRO A 140 1.19 11.18 9.61
N VAL A 141 0.47 10.13 9.17
CA VAL A 141 0.83 8.72 9.45
C VAL A 141 2.25 8.39 9.01
N HIS A 142 2.74 8.93 7.89
CA HIS A 142 4.12 8.68 7.43
C HIS A 142 5.17 9.05 8.50
N ALA A 143 4.90 10.03 9.36
CA ALA A 143 5.83 10.41 10.44
C ALA A 143 5.90 9.38 11.57
N LEU A 144 4.88 8.51 11.68
CA LEU A 144 4.87 7.34 12.56
C LEU A 144 5.64 6.15 11.95
N LEU A 145 5.80 6.12 10.62
CA LEU A 145 6.45 5.05 9.87
C LEU A 145 7.95 5.32 9.65
N GLY A 146 8.33 6.59 9.49
CA GLY A 146 9.71 7.01 9.32
C GLY A 146 9.90 8.36 8.64
N LYS A 147 11.05 8.54 8.00
CA LYS A 147 11.36 9.75 7.22
C LYS A 147 10.62 9.71 5.89
N LYS A 148 9.91 10.79 5.55
CA LYS A 148 9.30 10.98 4.23
C LYS A 148 10.38 10.94 3.14
N GLN A 149 10.21 10.07 2.15
CA GLN A 149 11.12 9.95 1.01
C GLN A 149 10.57 10.66 -0.26
N ASN A 150 9.26 10.58 -0.49
CA ASN A 150 8.63 11.11 -1.69
C ASN A 150 7.52 12.11 -1.33
N ASP A 151 7.46 13.25 -2.04
CA ASP A 151 6.35 14.20 -1.92
C ASP A 151 5.10 13.76 -2.70
N THR A 152 5.31 13.00 -3.77
CA THR A 152 4.28 12.43 -4.64
C THR A 152 4.69 11.02 -5.04
N THR A 153 3.72 10.12 -5.16
CA THR A 153 3.95 8.74 -5.61
C THR A 153 3.13 8.48 -6.86
N PRO A 154 3.69 7.88 -7.93
CA PRO A 154 2.92 7.50 -9.10
C PRO A 154 1.89 6.42 -8.74
N LEU A 155 0.74 6.46 -9.40
CA LEU A 155 -0.32 5.46 -9.27
C LEU A 155 -0.58 4.85 -10.65
N SER A 156 -0.64 3.51 -10.71
CA SER A 156 -1.00 2.77 -11.93
C SER A 156 -2.50 2.57 -12.00
N TRP A 157 -3.09 2.75 -13.18
CA TRP A 157 -4.51 2.55 -13.41
C TRP A 157 -4.83 1.05 -13.51
N TRP A 158 -5.53 0.50 -12.52
CA TRP A 158 -5.79 -0.93 -12.45
C TRP A 158 -7.15 -1.33 -13.03
N ASN A 159 -7.16 -2.38 -13.85
CA ASN A 159 -8.38 -3.07 -14.27
C ASN A 159 -8.23 -4.59 -14.14
N ILE A 160 -9.34 -5.27 -13.92
CA ILE A 160 -9.44 -6.72 -14.02
C ILE A 160 -9.28 -7.18 -15.49
N ASP A 161 -9.29 -8.48 -15.77
CA ASP A 161 -9.27 -8.96 -17.15
C ASP A 161 -10.50 -8.48 -17.93
N THR A 162 -10.24 -7.95 -19.13
CA THR A 162 -11.20 -7.18 -19.94
C THR A 162 -11.17 -7.63 -21.39
N SER A 163 -12.21 -7.32 -22.16
CA SER A 163 -12.14 -7.45 -23.63
C SER A 163 -11.09 -6.48 -24.21
N ALA A 164 -10.67 -6.70 -25.45
CA ALA A 164 -9.73 -5.78 -26.12
C ALA A 164 -10.27 -4.35 -26.27
N GLN A 165 -11.58 -4.20 -26.52
CA GLN A 165 -12.24 -2.91 -26.61
C GLN A 165 -12.27 -2.20 -25.25
N ASP A 166 -12.51 -2.96 -24.18
CA ASP A 166 -12.56 -2.41 -22.82
C ASP A 166 -11.18 -1.99 -22.32
N MET A 167 -10.14 -2.80 -22.57
CA MET A 167 -8.76 -2.43 -22.25
C MET A 167 -8.35 -1.15 -22.97
N ALA A 168 -8.65 -1.03 -24.28
CA ALA A 168 -8.33 0.17 -25.04
C ALA A 168 -9.09 1.40 -24.53
N ALA A 169 -10.38 1.25 -24.23
CA ALA A 169 -11.19 2.33 -23.66
C ALA A 169 -10.67 2.78 -22.29
N GLU A 170 -10.22 1.86 -21.43
CA GLU A 170 -9.67 2.18 -20.12
C GLU A 170 -8.26 2.78 -20.20
N CYS A 171 -7.41 2.35 -21.14
CA CYS A 171 -6.12 2.99 -21.39
C CYS A 171 -6.30 4.45 -21.84
N LYS A 172 -7.25 4.69 -22.76
CA LYS A 172 -7.61 6.04 -23.21
C LYS A 172 -8.11 6.92 -22.05
N GLU A 173 -8.97 6.36 -21.21
CA GLU A 173 -9.52 7.08 -20.05
C GLU A 173 -8.45 7.36 -18.99
N ALA A 174 -7.57 6.40 -18.72
CA ALA A 174 -6.43 6.57 -17.81
C ALA A 174 -5.54 7.74 -18.28
N MET A 175 -5.20 7.77 -19.57
CA MET A 175 -4.46 8.88 -20.18
C MET A 175 -5.18 10.22 -20.02
N ARG A 176 -6.50 10.25 -20.29
CA ARG A 176 -7.32 11.45 -20.14
C ARG A 176 -7.32 11.98 -18.69
N LEU A 177 -7.27 11.09 -17.70
CA LEU A 177 -7.23 11.42 -16.27
C LEU A 177 -5.81 11.74 -15.77
N GLY A 178 -4.79 11.66 -16.62
CA GLY A 178 -3.42 12.03 -16.29
C GLY A 178 -2.53 10.86 -15.84
N TYR A 179 -3.03 9.63 -15.85
CA TYR A 179 -2.22 8.44 -15.58
C TYR A 179 -1.19 8.22 -16.69
N ARG A 180 -0.09 7.55 -16.35
CA ARG A 180 0.97 7.14 -17.29
C ARG A 180 1.29 5.66 -17.26
N SER A 181 0.57 4.91 -16.42
CA SER A 181 0.73 3.49 -16.24
C SER A 181 -0.63 2.84 -16.09
N TYR A 182 -0.75 1.62 -16.61
CA TYR A 182 -1.95 0.80 -16.60
C TYR A 182 -1.58 -0.63 -16.24
N LYS A 183 -2.27 -1.23 -15.28
CA LYS A 183 -2.06 -2.62 -14.86
C LYS A 183 -3.31 -3.44 -15.13
N THR A 184 -3.15 -4.58 -15.80
CA THR A 184 -4.25 -5.47 -16.16
C THR A 184 -3.86 -6.94 -16.03
N LYS A 185 -4.79 -7.82 -16.39
CA LYS A 185 -4.62 -9.26 -16.36
C LYS A 185 -4.42 -9.83 -17.76
N GLY A 186 -3.37 -10.63 -17.94
CA GLY A 186 -3.14 -11.44 -19.13
C GLY A 186 -3.85 -12.78 -18.97
N ARG A 187 -5.02 -12.96 -19.60
CA ARG A 187 -5.83 -14.18 -19.43
C ARG A 187 -6.01 -14.94 -20.75
N PRO A 188 -5.90 -16.28 -20.74
CA PRO A 188 -5.96 -17.08 -21.96
C PRO A 188 -7.35 -17.11 -22.63
N TRP A 189 -8.41 -16.69 -21.94
CA TRP A 189 -9.75 -16.57 -22.52
C TRP A 189 -10.01 -15.24 -23.24
N PHE A 190 -9.06 -14.30 -23.20
CA PHE A 190 -9.06 -13.11 -24.05
C PHE A 190 -7.90 -13.16 -25.04
N ASP A 191 -8.11 -12.56 -26.22
CA ASP A 191 -7.03 -12.37 -27.19
C ASP A 191 -6.12 -11.23 -26.73
N ILE A 192 -5.03 -11.60 -26.05
CA ILE A 192 -4.02 -10.66 -25.53
C ILE A 192 -3.28 -9.90 -26.63
N HIS A 193 -3.15 -10.47 -27.83
CA HIS A 193 -2.53 -9.75 -28.95
C HIS A 193 -3.44 -8.66 -29.45
N ARG A 194 -4.75 -8.96 -29.57
CA ARG A 194 -5.76 -7.96 -29.95
C ARG A 194 -5.94 -6.88 -28.86
N GLN A 195 -5.86 -7.25 -27.59
CA GLN A 195 -5.85 -6.31 -26.46
C GLN A 195 -4.73 -5.28 -26.61
N LEU A 196 -3.48 -5.74 -26.77
CA LEU A 196 -2.33 -4.84 -26.94
C LEU A 196 -2.42 -4.04 -28.23
N GLU A 197 -2.81 -4.66 -29.35
CA GLU A 197 -2.94 -3.98 -30.65
C GLU A 197 -3.93 -2.80 -30.61
N LEU A 198 -5.02 -2.92 -29.82
CA LEU A 198 -5.98 -1.84 -29.64
C LEU A 198 -5.54 -0.83 -28.59
N ALA A 199 -5.09 -1.29 -27.42
CA ALA A 199 -4.73 -0.41 -26.31
C ALA A 199 -3.56 0.51 -26.66
N THR A 200 -2.52 -0.02 -27.32
CA THR A 200 -1.32 0.74 -27.70
C THR A 200 -1.59 1.82 -28.75
N LYS A 201 -2.72 1.79 -29.47
CA LYS A 201 -3.14 2.86 -30.39
C LYS A 201 -3.79 4.04 -29.68
N GLU A 202 -4.24 3.86 -28.44
CA GLU A 202 -4.92 4.89 -27.65
C GLU A 202 -3.97 5.68 -26.74
N VAL A 203 -2.71 5.25 -26.62
CA VAL A 203 -1.71 5.79 -25.69
C VAL A 203 -0.35 5.98 -26.38
N PRO A 204 0.49 6.93 -25.93
CA PRO A 204 1.82 7.13 -26.51
C PRO A 204 2.77 5.97 -26.20
N GLU A 205 3.92 5.92 -26.89
CA GLU A 205 4.93 4.87 -26.71
C GLU A 205 5.55 4.81 -25.31
N ASP A 206 5.56 5.94 -24.57
CA ASP A 206 6.11 6.03 -23.21
C ASP A 206 5.11 5.67 -22.10
N PHE A 207 3.85 5.39 -22.46
CA PHE A 207 2.84 4.88 -21.53
C PHE A 207 3.15 3.43 -21.15
N ARG A 208 3.03 3.08 -19.86
CA ARG A 208 3.39 1.75 -19.35
C ARG A 208 2.17 0.85 -19.16
N ILE A 209 2.29 -0.38 -19.63
CA ILE A 209 1.27 -1.43 -19.53
C ILE A 209 1.90 -2.64 -18.84
N ASP A 210 1.40 -2.94 -17.65
CA ASP A 210 1.77 -4.09 -16.84
C ASP A 210 0.72 -5.19 -17.05
N MET A 211 1.17 -6.43 -17.26
CA MET A 211 0.28 -7.56 -17.47
C MET A 211 0.55 -8.68 -16.46
N ASP A 212 -0.42 -8.91 -15.59
CA ASP A 212 -0.42 -9.96 -14.57
C ASP A 212 -1.13 -11.21 -15.07
N PHE A 213 -0.38 -12.30 -15.21
CA PHE A 213 -0.89 -13.57 -15.72
C PHE A 213 -1.45 -14.46 -14.61
N ASN A 214 -1.13 -14.22 -13.34
CA ASN A 214 -1.41 -15.13 -12.22
C ASN A 214 -1.19 -16.60 -12.61
N ASP A 215 0.02 -16.88 -13.09
CA ASP A 215 0.55 -18.21 -13.41
C ASP A 215 -0.12 -18.91 -14.62
N THR A 216 -1.00 -18.23 -15.35
CA THR A 216 -1.81 -18.87 -16.41
C THR A 216 -1.00 -19.30 -17.64
N LEU A 217 0.25 -18.86 -17.80
CA LEU A 217 1.15 -19.39 -18.84
C LEU A 217 1.79 -20.74 -18.45
N ARG A 218 1.63 -21.17 -17.20
CA ARG A 218 1.97 -22.50 -16.63
C ARG A 218 3.45 -22.87 -16.59
N THR A 219 4.20 -22.77 -17.68
CA THR A 219 5.62 -23.13 -17.76
C THR A 219 6.38 -22.17 -18.67
N ALA A 220 7.71 -22.08 -18.50
CA ALA A 220 8.54 -21.22 -19.35
C ALA A 220 8.41 -21.57 -20.84
N ASP A 221 8.36 -22.86 -21.20
CA ASP A 221 8.24 -23.31 -22.59
C ASP A 221 6.92 -22.87 -23.24
N GLN A 222 5.84 -22.82 -22.47
CA GLN A 222 4.52 -22.38 -22.93
C GLN A 222 4.39 -20.86 -22.94
N GLY A 223 4.96 -20.18 -21.93
CA GLY A 223 4.86 -18.74 -21.77
C GLY A 223 5.77 -17.93 -22.68
N LEU A 224 7.01 -18.37 -22.90
CA LEU A 224 8.00 -17.60 -23.66
C LEU A 224 7.52 -17.13 -25.04
N PRO A 225 6.92 -17.98 -25.90
CA PRO A 225 6.43 -17.52 -27.20
C PRO A 225 5.39 -16.40 -27.10
N VAL A 226 4.54 -16.46 -26.06
CA VAL A 226 3.50 -15.46 -25.80
C VAL A 226 4.13 -14.15 -25.34
N LEU A 227 4.99 -14.20 -24.33
CA LEU A 227 5.69 -13.02 -23.79
C LEU A 227 6.56 -12.34 -24.86
N LYS A 228 7.26 -13.14 -25.69
CA LYS A 228 8.04 -12.66 -26.84
C LYS A 228 7.22 -11.99 -27.92
N ALA A 229 5.95 -12.37 -28.08
CA ALA A 229 5.06 -11.68 -29.00
C ALA A 229 4.58 -10.34 -28.44
N MET A 230 4.49 -10.20 -27.12
CA MET A 230 4.03 -9.00 -26.43
C MET A 230 5.13 -7.95 -26.23
N GLU A 231 6.37 -8.37 -25.96
CA GLU A 231 7.51 -7.45 -25.74
C GLU A 231 7.84 -6.56 -26.96
N LYS A 232 7.22 -6.83 -28.12
CA LYS A 232 7.36 -6.03 -29.33
C LYS A 232 6.71 -4.64 -29.22
N TYR A 233 5.78 -4.48 -28.28
CA TYR A 233 5.11 -3.22 -28.01
C TYR A 233 5.92 -2.44 -26.98
N PRO A 234 6.40 -1.21 -27.30
CA PRO A 234 7.24 -0.43 -26.38
C PRO A 234 6.54 -0.05 -25.06
N GLN A 235 5.20 -0.08 -25.06
CA GLN A 235 4.40 0.19 -23.85
C GLN A 235 4.42 -0.95 -22.83
N VAL A 236 4.74 -2.19 -23.22
CA VAL A 236 4.72 -3.34 -22.30
C VAL A 236 5.92 -3.26 -21.36
N ASP A 237 5.66 -3.11 -20.06
CA ASP A 237 6.71 -2.75 -19.08
C ASP A 237 6.99 -3.86 -18.07
N ILE A 238 5.94 -4.54 -17.59
CA ILE A 238 6.05 -5.60 -16.58
C ILE A 238 5.19 -6.81 -16.96
N PHE A 239 5.78 -8.01 -16.82
CA PHE A 239 5.05 -9.27 -16.72
C PHE A 239 5.02 -9.73 -15.26
N GLU A 240 3.84 -9.73 -14.67
CA GLU A 240 3.65 -10.22 -13.31
C GLU A 240 3.21 -11.69 -13.31
N SER A 241 3.92 -12.50 -12.53
CA SER A 241 3.65 -13.92 -12.29
C SER A 241 3.26 -14.66 -13.58
N PRO A 242 4.10 -14.65 -14.64
CA PRO A 242 3.78 -15.27 -15.93
C PRO A 242 3.43 -16.76 -15.75
N ILE A 243 4.23 -17.45 -14.94
CA ILE A 243 4.12 -18.87 -14.59
C ILE A 243 4.18 -19.01 -13.06
N PRO A 244 3.84 -20.19 -12.47
CA PRO A 244 3.90 -20.40 -11.03
C PRO A 244 5.17 -19.84 -10.41
N GLN A 245 5.04 -18.90 -9.47
CA GLN A 245 6.20 -18.20 -8.89
C GLN A 245 7.22 -19.17 -8.25
N GLY A 246 6.74 -20.31 -7.73
CA GLY A 246 7.58 -21.36 -7.16
C GLY A 246 8.47 -22.10 -8.17
N ASP A 247 8.20 -21.98 -9.48
CA ASP A 247 9.11 -22.46 -10.53
C ASP A 247 10.25 -21.44 -10.73
N VAL A 248 11.19 -21.43 -9.78
CA VAL A 248 12.31 -20.48 -9.76
C VAL A 248 13.14 -20.58 -11.05
N GLU A 249 13.43 -21.78 -11.52
CA GLU A 249 14.22 -21.98 -12.74
C GLU A 249 13.44 -21.55 -13.99
N GLY A 250 12.15 -21.87 -14.07
CA GLY A 250 11.30 -21.40 -15.17
C GLY A 250 11.22 -19.88 -15.24
N ASN A 251 11.03 -19.21 -14.10
CA ASN A 251 10.97 -17.74 -14.06
C ASN A 251 12.33 -17.11 -14.40
N ARG A 252 13.45 -17.69 -13.92
CA ARG A 252 14.82 -17.27 -14.31
C ARG A 252 15.04 -17.40 -15.82
N ARG A 253 14.62 -18.51 -16.43
CA ARG A 253 14.68 -18.69 -17.89
C ARG A 253 13.86 -17.63 -18.64
N ILE A 254 12.74 -17.17 -18.08
CA ILE A 254 11.94 -16.09 -18.67
C ILE A 254 12.67 -14.77 -18.53
N ALA A 255 13.12 -14.41 -17.31
CA ALA A 255 13.86 -13.19 -17.03
C ALA A 255 15.08 -13.02 -17.95
N ASP A 256 15.89 -14.09 -18.10
CA ASP A 256 17.06 -14.09 -19.00
C ASP A 256 16.69 -13.90 -20.47
N ALA A 257 15.47 -14.29 -20.87
CA ALA A 257 15.08 -14.35 -22.26
C ALA A 257 14.38 -13.08 -22.75
N THR A 258 13.73 -12.28 -21.89
CA THR A 258 13.00 -11.06 -22.28
C THR A 258 13.69 -9.79 -21.79
N HIS A 259 13.34 -8.64 -22.38
CA HIS A 259 13.77 -7.33 -21.90
C HIS A 259 12.69 -6.62 -21.05
N VAL A 260 11.49 -7.22 -20.95
CA VAL A 260 10.38 -6.72 -20.13
C VAL A 260 10.61 -7.20 -18.70
N ASN A 261 10.41 -6.34 -17.71
CA ASN A 261 10.66 -6.68 -16.31
C ASN A 261 9.70 -7.77 -15.83
N LEU A 262 10.18 -8.67 -14.99
CA LEU A 262 9.38 -9.64 -14.27
C LEU A 262 9.09 -9.16 -12.86
N ALA A 263 7.87 -9.42 -12.42
CA ALA A 263 7.46 -9.19 -11.05
C ALA A 263 6.74 -10.40 -10.47
N MET A 264 6.85 -10.57 -9.15
CA MET A 264 6.07 -11.55 -8.41
C MET A 264 5.67 -11.03 -7.04
N HIS A 265 4.62 -11.61 -6.46
CA HIS A 265 4.22 -11.33 -5.10
C HIS A 265 5.32 -11.70 -4.11
N TYR A 266 5.63 -10.75 -3.22
CA TYR A 266 6.63 -10.92 -2.18
C TYR A 266 6.28 -12.09 -1.25
N GLY A 267 7.26 -12.93 -0.93
CA GLY A 267 7.16 -13.96 0.11
C GLY A 267 7.16 -15.41 -0.36
N ASN A 268 6.71 -15.70 -1.60
CA ASN A 268 6.79 -17.04 -2.16
C ASN A 268 7.13 -17.03 -3.67
N PRO A 269 8.34 -17.45 -4.09
CA PRO A 269 9.40 -18.06 -3.29
C PRO A 269 10.00 -17.07 -2.29
N SER A 270 10.84 -17.56 -1.37
CA SER A 270 11.41 -16.67 -0.36
C SER A 270 12.14 -15.50 -1.04
N PRO A 271 12.05 -14.26 -0.51
CA PRO A 271 12.70 -13.10 -1.13
C PRO A 271 14.21 -13.28 -1.34
N ALA A 272 14.87 -13.99 -0.41
CA ALA A 272 16.29 -14.35 -0.54
C ALA A 272 16.55 -15.27 -1.75
N THR A 273 15.65 -16.25 -2.00
CA THR A 273 15.73 -17.11 -3.19
C THR A 273 15.60 -16.31 -4.48
N VAL A 274 14.67 -15.34 -4.52
CA VAL A 274 14.50 -14.47 -5.69
C VAL A 274 15.78 -13.69 -5.98
N VAL A 275 16.33 -13.01 -4.98
CA VAL A 275 17.57 -12.22 -5.12
C VAL A 275 18.76 -13.10 -5.54
N GLN A 276 18.90 -14.29 -4.96
CA GLN A 276 20.02 -15.19 -5.27
C GLN A 276 19.92 -15.83 -6.66
N SER A 277 18.71 -16.10 -7.13
CA SER A 277 18.50 -16.79 -8.41
C SER A 277 18.37 -15.83 -9.59
N GLY A 278 18.02 -14.56 -9.34
CA GLY A 278 17.67 -13.62 -10.40
C GLY A 278 16.41 -14.02 -11.16
N CYS A 279 15.48 -14.76 -10.51
CA CYS A 279 14.30 -15.26 -11.19
C CYS A 279 13.21 -14.20 -11.42
N CYS A 280 13.42 -12.96 -10.98
CA CYS A 280 12.47 -11.86 -11.04
C CYS A 280 13.19 -10.53 -10.83
N ASP A 281 12.68 -9.44 -11.41
CA ASP A 281 13.29 -8.11 -11.36
C ASP A 281 12.72 -7.23 -10.24
N GLY A 282 11.49 -7.48 -9.78
CA GLY A 282 10.90 -6.71 -8.69
C GLY A 282 9.75 -7.40 -7.95
N PHE A 283 9.25 -6.77 -6.89
CA PHE A 283 8.19 -7.34 -6.07
C PHE A 283 6.87 -6.58 -6.11
N VAL A 284 5.78 -7.33 -6.06
CA VAL A 284 4.47 -6.83 -5.62
C VAL A 284 4.40 -6.97 -4.11
N VAL A 285 4.37 -5.86 -3.37
CA VAL A 285 4.34 -5.85 -1.91
C VAL A 285 2.94 -5.47 -1.42
N GLY A 286 2.36 -6.32 -0.57
CA GLY A 286 1.10 -6.05 0.13
C GLY A 286 1.10 -6.70 1.51
N GLY A 287 0.07 -6.43 2.30
CA GLY A 287 -0.05 -6.94 3.67
C GLY A 287 -0.34 -5.82 4.67
N GLY A 288 -0.22 -6.16 5.96
CA GLY A 288 -0.31 -5.17 7.03
C GLY A 288 0.95 -4.32 7.15
N ALA A 289 0.86 -3.25 7.93
CA ALA A 289 1.89 -2.23 8.06
C ALA A 289 3.26 -2.81 8.45
N SER A 290 3.31 -3.77 9.37
CA SER A 290 4.56 -4.40 9.79
C SER A 290 5.20 -5.18 8.65
N SER A 291 4.40 -6.00 7.95
CA SER A 291 4.85 -6.81 6.81
C SER A 291 5.32 -5.94 5.65
N VAL A 292 4.59 -4.87 5.31
CA VAL A 292 4.95 -3.92 4.25
C VAL A 292 6.27 -3.23 4.57
N MET A 293 6.44 -2.72 5.79
CA MET A 293 7.70 -2.09 6.20
C MET A 293 8.88 -3.06 6.21
N ALA A 294 8.66 -4.32 6.60
CA ALA A 294 9.69 -5.35 6.58
C ALA A 294 10.12 -5.68 5.13
N ALA A 295 9.16 -5.84 4.21
CA ALA A 295 9.44 -6.07 2.79
C ALA A 295 10.18 -4.88 2.15
N GLY A 296 9.75 -3.65 2.44
CA GLY A 296 10.42 -2.44 1.94
C GLY A 296 11.89 -2.33 2.38
N ARG A 297 12.19 -2.66 3.65
CA ARG A 297 13.58 -2.69 4.16
C ARG A 297 14.43 -3.78 3.51
N PHE A 298 13.85 -4.95 3.25
CA PHE A 298 14.54 -6.00 2.51
C PHE A 298 14.88 -5.54 1.09
N CYS A 299 13.91 -4.92 0.41
CA CYS A 299 14.09 -4.39 -0.94
C CYS A 299 15.17 -3.30 -0.99
N GLU A 300 15.17 -2.37 -0.02
CA GLU A 300 16.22 -1.36 0.13
C GLU A 300 17.63 -1.98 0.30
N GLN A 301 17.76 -3.06 1.09
CA GLN A 301 19.04 -3.71 1.33
C GLN A 301 19.57 -4.52 0.14
N THR A 302 18.70 -4.87 -0.80
CA THR A 302 19.01 -5.75 -1.93
C THR A 302 18.90 -5.05 -3.27
N ASP A 303 18.65 -3.74 -3.27
CA ASP A 303 18.39 -2.91 -4.45
C ASP A 303 17.27 -3.47 -5.35
N MET A 304 16.34 -4.23 -4.78
CA MET A 304 15.20 -4.79 -5.51
C MET A 304 14.08 -3.74 -5.59
N PRO A 305 13.60 -3.37 -6.79
CA PRO A 305 12.43 -2.51 -6.91
C PRO A 305 11.17 -3.24 -6.46
N PHE A 306 10.18 -2.46 -6.03
CA PHE A 306 8.85 -2.97 -5.70
C PHE A 306 7.79 -1.89 -5.95
N TRP A 307 6.54 -2.33 -6.00
CA TRP A 307 5.40 -1.42 -5.82
C TRP A 307 4.44 -1.97 -4.77
N LEU A 308 3.65 -1.05 -4.20
CA LEU A 308 2.63 -1.40 -3.22
C LEU A 308 1.34 -1.81 -3.91
N GLN A 309 0.77 -2.94 -3.49
CA GLN A 309 -0.57 -3.39 -3.83
C GLN A 309 -1.38 -3.55 -2.55
N LEU A 310 -1.82 -2.42 -2.01
CA LEU A 310 -2.81 -2.36 -0.93
C LEU A 310 -4.18 -2.07 -1.58
N VAL A 311 -5.10 -3.03 -1.48
CA VAL A 311 -6.35 -2.98 -2.24
C VAL A 311 -7.51 -2.49 -1.37
N GLY A 312 -8.21 -1.49 -1.89
CA GLY A 312 -9.39 -0.85 -1.29
C GLY A 312 -9.88 0.28 -2.18
N ALA A 313 -10.62 1.22 -1.61
CA ALA A 313 -11.04 2.44 -2.30
C ALA A 313 -10.10 3.61 -1.91
N GLY A 314 -10.66 4.81 -1.76
CA GLY A 314 -9.88 6.03 -1.53
C GLY A 314 -9.13 6.04 -0.19
N LEU A 315 -9.62 5.35 0.84
CA LEU A 315 -8.97 5.29 2.15
C LEU A 315 -7.71 4.43 2.08
N THR A 316 -7.80 3.21 1.52
CA THR A 316 -6.60 2.39 1.30
C THR A 316 -5.60 3.07 0.36
N ALA A 317 -6.07 3.74 -0.70
CA ALA A 317 -5.19 4.51 -1.59
C ALA A 317 -4.49 5.67 -0.87
N THR A 318 -5.14 6.32 0.10
CA THR A 318 -4.51 7.36 0.92
C THR A 318 -3.53 6.75 1.93
N HIS A 319 -3.90 5.63 2.55
CA HIS A 319 -3.05 4.91 3.49
C HIS A 319 -1.74 4.43 2.85
N SER A 320 -1.80 3.92 1.61
CA SER A 320 -0.61 3.44 0.89
C SER A 320 0.41 4.55 0.60
N LEU A 321 -0.03 5.81 0.42
CA LEU A 321 0.89 6.95 0.21
C LEU A 321 1.74 7.29 1.43
N HIS A 322 1.42 6.76 2.61
CA HIS A 322 2.21 6.98 3.81
C HIS A 322 3.44 6.06 3.93
N PHE A 323 3.46 4.92 3.22
CA PHE A 323 4.55 3.96 3.18
C PHE A 323 5.55 4.32 2.06
#